data_AF-A0A2A2KYE8-F1
#
_entry.id   AF-A0A2A2KYE8-F1
#
_cell.length_a   1.000
_cell.length_b   1.000
_cell.length_c   1.000
_cell.angle_alpha   90.00
_cell.angle_beta   90.00
_cell.angle_gamma   90.00
#
_symmetry.space_group_name_H-M   'P 1'
#
loop_
_entity.id
_entity.type
_entity.pdbx_description
1 polymer ?
#
loop_
_entity_poly.entity_id
_entity_poly.type
_entity_poly.pdbx_seq_one_letter_code
_entity_poly.pdbx_strand_id
1 'polypeptide(L)'
;MDADLARCLTKLFWCNIQLTLKEYHKCARTEEQEKEITKSFYLKGASSVHILCQRLLFEKLCLLIALLKRHDLICFYYIEQTLSQEDLIFILDYAAYIPLE
;
A
#
# COMPACT_ATOMS: atom_id res chain seq x y z
N MET A 1 -17.03 6.90 -5.09
CA MET A 1 -15.94 6.70 -4.10
C MET A 1 -15.20 5.45 -4.53
N ASP A 2 -13.92 5.60 -4.88
CA ASP A 2 -13.17 4.61 -5.64
C ASP A 2 -12.99 3.31 -4.84
N ALA A 3 -13.58 2.22 -5.33
CA ALA A 3 -13.63 0.93 -4.62
C ALA A 3 -12.22 0.40 -4.34
N ASP A 4 -11.25 0.76 -5.17
CA ASP A 4 -9.85 0.35 -5.04
C ASP A 4 -9.14 1.09 -3.91
N LEU A 5 -9.39 2.40 -3.75
CA LEU A 5 -8.88 3.18 -2.63
C LEU A 5 -9.49 2.70 -1.30
N ALA A 6 -10.81 2.51 -1.25
CA ALA A 6 -11.49 1.97 -0.08
C ALA A 6 -10.97 0.57 0.28
N ARG A 7 -10.70 -0.29 -0.70
CA ARG A 7 -10.14 -1.62 -0.49
C ARG A 7 -8.68 -1.58 -0.02
N CYS A 8 -7.85 -0.68 -0.54
CA CYS A 8 -6.47 -0.49 -0.06
C CYS A 8 -6.42 0.07 1.37
N LEU A 9 -7.24 1.09 1.67
CA LEU A 9 -7.37 1.66 3.02
C LEU A 9 -7.94 0.65 4.01
N THR A 10 -8.94 -0.14 3.61
CA THR A 10 -9.50 -1.22 4.42
C THR A 10 -8.44 -2.28 4.69
N LYS A 11 -7.62 -2.66 3.70
CA LYS A 11 -6.50 -3.60 3.92
C LYS A 11 -5.43 -3.03 4.86
N LEU A 12 -5.11 -1.74 4.77
CA LEU A 12 -4.20 -1.06 5.71
C LEU A 12 -4.73 -1.07 7.14
N PHE A 13 -6.03 -0.80 7.33
CA PHE A 13 -6.69 -0.88 8.64
C PHE A 13 -6.83 -2.33 9.17
N TRP A 14 -6.98 -3.31 8.28
CA TRP A 14 -7.21 -4.72 8.64
C TRP A 14 -5.92 -5.51 8.90
N CYS A 15 -4.75 -4.87 8.83
CA CYS A 15 -3.51 -5.53 9.20
C CYS A 15 -3.54 -6.04 10.67
N ASN A 16 -4.37 -5.48 11.57
CA ASN A 16 -4.56 -6.06 12.92
C ASN A 16 -5.21 -7.46 12.96
N ILE A 17 -5.67 -7.99 11.82
CA ILE A 17 -6.21 -9.35 11.69
C ILE A 17 -5.07 -10.25 11.19
N GLN A 18 -4.91 -11.42 11.83
CA GLN A 18 -3.99 -12.45 11.35
C GLN A 18 -4.48 -12.99 10.00
N LEU A 19 -3.90 -12.49 8.91
CA LEU A 19 -4.18 -12.93 7.55
C LEU A 19 -3.48 -14.27 7.25
N THR A 20 -4.07 -15.05 6.35
CA THR A 20 -3.43 -16.26 5.79
C THR A 20 -2.30 -15.88 4.81
N LEU A 21 -1.36 -16.79 4.54
CA LEU A 21 -0.30 -16.58 3.54
C LEU A 21 -0.86 -16.16 2.17
N LYS A 22 -1.96 -16.81 1.73
CA LYS A 22 -2.65 -16.48 0.48
C LYS A 22 -3.19 -15.04 0.47
N GLU A 23 -3.61 -14.53 1.61
CA GLU A 23 -4.08 -13.15 1.74
C GLU A 23 -2.93 -12.14 1.75
N TYR A 24 -1.79 -12.49 2.37
CA TYR A 24 -0.58 -11.68 2.29
C TYR A 24 -0.06 -11.54 0.86
N HIS A 25 -0.08 -12.61 0.06
CA HIS A 25 0.32 -12.54 -1.36
C HIS A 25 -0.47 -11.50 -2.18
N LYS A 26 -1.74 -11.24 -1.83
CA LYS A 26 -2.53 -10.18 -2.50
C LYS A 26 -1.94 -8.77 -2.32
N CYS A 27 -0.98 -8.60 -1.40
CA CYS A 27 -0.29 -7.33 -1.15
C CYS A 27 0.89 -7.13 -2.09
N ALA A 28 1.53 -8.19 -2.60
CA ALA A 28 2.62 -8.09 -3.56
C ALA A 28 2.15 -7.52 -4.91
N ARG A 29 3.09 -6.93 -5.65
CA ARG A 29 2.92 -6.51 -7.04
C ARG A 29 3.71 -7.36 -8.01
N THR A 30 4.72 -8.04 -7.49
CA THR A 30 5.85 -8.57 -8.24
C THR A 30 6.17 -9.94 -7.72
N GLU A 31 6.68 -10.82 -8.58
CA GLU A 31 7.09 -12.16 -8.17
C GLU A 31 8.19 -12.12 -7.09
N GLU A 32 9.07 -11.12 -7.14
CA GLU A 32 10.12 -10.90 -6.15
C GLU A 32 9.50 -10.63 -4.76
N GLN A 33 8.50 -9.75 -4.70
CA GLN A 33 7.78 -9.43 -3.47
C GLN A 33 6.99 -10.64 -2.95
N GLU A 34 6.38 -11.45 -3.83
CA GLU A 34 5.72 -12.69 -3.43
C GLU A 34 6.69 -13.72 -2.82
N LYS A 35 7.88 -13.86 -3.43
CA LYS A 35 8.95 -14.71 -2.87
C LYS A 35 9.39 -14.21 -1.50
N GLU A 36 9.53 -12.89 -1.33
CA GLU A 36 9.92 -12.30 -0.04
C GLU A 36 8.85 -12.48 1.06
N ILE A 37 7.57 -12.37 0.71
CA ILE A 37 6.45 -12.68 1.60
C ILE A 37 6.50 -14.15 2.03
N THR A 38 6.65 -15.07 1.08
CA THR A 38 6.78 -16.51 1.35
C THR A 38 7.94 -16.78 2.32
N LYS A 39 9.12 -16.25 1.99
CA LYS A 39 10.33 -16.41 2.77
C LYS A 39 10.15 -15.88 4.19
N SER A 40 9.57 -14.70 4.34
CA SER A 40 9.34 -14.07 5.65
C SER A 40 8.31 -14.85 6.47
N PHE A 41 7.29 -15.43 5.83
CA PHE A 41 6.25 -16.21 6.51
C PHE A 41 6.82 -17.47 7.18
N TYR A 42 7.68 -18.19 6.47
CA TYR A 42 8.27 -19.42 6.98
C TYR A 42 9.49 -19.19 7.88
N LEU A 43 10.30 -18.14 7.65
CA LEU A 43 11.57 -17.93 8.37
C LEU A 43 11.50 -16.97 9.55
N LYS A 44 10.66 -15.93 9.47
CA LYS A 44 10.63 -14.82 10.44
C LYS A 44 9.29 -14.72 11.20
N GLY A 45 8.31 -15.57 10.87
CA GLY A 45 7.01 -15.67 11.53
C GLY A 45 6.00 -14.61 11.10
N ALA A 46 4.73 -14.80 11.47
CA ALA A 46 3.59 -14.03 10.97
C ALA A 46 3.69 -12.51 11.22
N SER A 47 4.26 -12.08 12.35
CA SER A 47 4.41 -10.65 12.67
C SER A 47 5.35 -9.92 11.69
N SER A 48 6.39 -10.59 11.20
CA SER A 48 7.32 -10.00 10.25
C SER A 48 6.70 -9.83 8.85
N VAL A 49 5.88 -10.79 8.43
CA VAL A 49 5.13 -10.73 7.16
C VAL A 49 4.10 -9.64 7.20
N HIS A 50 3.43 -9.49 8.33
CA HIS A 50 2.47 -8.42 8.55
C HIS A 50 3.13 -7.04 8.34
N ILE A 51 4.29 -6.79 8.95
CA ILE A 51 5.03 -5.52 8.77
C ILE A 51 5.43 -5.32 7.30
N LEU A 52 5.93 -6.36 6.65
CA LEU A 52 6.27 -6.31 5.23
C LEU A 52 5.05 -5.96 4.36
N CYS A 53 3.92 -6.61 4.60
CA CYS A 53 2.70 -6.38 3.83
C CYS A 53 2.08 -5.00 4.09
N GLN A 54 2.15 -4.49 5.32
CA GLN A 54 1.76 -3.11 5.64
C GLN A 54 2.56 -2.12 4.81
N ARG A 55 3.88 -2.30 4.74
CA ARG A 55 4.75 -1.45 3.93
C ARG A 55 4.38 -1.52 2.44
N LEU A 56 4.20 -2.73 1.89
CA LEU A 56 3.83 -2.91 0.49
C LEU A 56 2.45 -2.30 0.15
N LEU A 57 1.49 -2.40 1.06
CA LEU A 57 0.17 -1.77 0.90
C LEU A 57 0.27 -0.25 0.95
N PHE A 58 1.10 0.30 1.84
CA PHE A 58 1.36 1.72 1.92
C PHE A 58 2.01 2.24 0.63
N GLU A 59 3.04 1.55 0.13
CA GLU A 59 3.68 1.86 -1.15
C GLU A 59 2.66 1.91 -2.32
N LYS A 60 1.75 0.91 -2.39
CA LYS A 60 0.64 0.91 -3.36
C LYS A 60 -0.27 2.13 -3.23
N LEU A 61 -0.62 2.51 -2.00
CA LEU A 61 -1.46 3.68 -1.74
C LEU A 61 -0.79 4.97 -2.22
N CYS A 62 0.49 5.17 -1.88
CA CYS A 62 1.25 6.35 -2.28
C CYS A 62 1.31 6.48 -3.81
N LEU A 63 1.59 5.39 -4.51
CA LEU A 63 1.60 5.37 -5.97
C LEU A 63 0.23 5.66 -6.57
N LEU A 64 -0.84 5.12 -6.00
CA LEU A 64 -2.21 5.39 -6.46
C LEU A 64 -2.54 6.88 -6.30
N ILE A 65 -2.23 7.49 -5.15
CA ILE A 65 -2.45 8.92 -4.91
C ILE A 65 -1.65 9.77 -5.91
N ALA A 66 -0.38 9.43 -6.15
CA ALA A 66 0.45 10.11 -7.15
C ALA A 66 -0.09 9.95 -8.59
N LEU A 67 -0.64 8.79 -8.93
CA LEU A 67 -1.30 8.54 -10.22
C LEU A 67 -2.57 9.40 -10.35
N LEU A 68 -3.41 9.45 -9.33
CA LEU A 68 -4.62 10.27 -9.31
C LEU A 68 -4.29 11.76 -9.52
N LYS A 69 -3.22 12.28 -8.89
CA LYS A 69 -2.75 13.65 -9.12
C LYS A 69 -2.44 13.94 -10.60
N ARG A 70 -2.03 12.93 -11.38
CA ARG A 70 -1.69 13.08 -12.80
C ARG A 70 -2.89 12.88 -13.74
N HIS A 71 -3.83 12.01 -13.38
CA HIS A 71 -4.83 11.51 -14.31
C HIS A 71 -6.28 11.79 -13.90
N ASP A 72 -6.55 12.00 -12.62
CA ASP A 72 -7.90 12.27 -12.09
C ASP A 72 -7.83 13.30 -10.96
N LEU A 73 -7.77 14.57 -11.38
CA LEU A 73 -7.68 15.73 -10.47
C LEU A 73 -8.91 15.86 -9.56
N ILE A 74 -10.08 15.37 -9.99
CA ILE A 74 -11.31 15.43 -9.18
C ILE A 74 -11.16 14.48 -7.99
N CYS A 75 -10.79 13.23 -8.23
CA CYS A 75 -10.55 12.26 -7.16
C CYS A 75 -9.38 12.68 -6.27
N PHE A 76 -8.31 13.22 -6.86
CA PHE A 76 -7.18 13.73 -6.10
C PHE A 76 -7.57 14.91 -5.18
N TYR A 77 -8.40 15.84 -5.64
CA TYR A 77 -8.87 16.96 -4.83
C TYR A 77 -9.60 16.49 -3.56
N TYR A 78 -10.42 15.44 -3.64
CA TYR A 78 -11.06 14.89 -2.44
C TYR A 78 -10.05 14.31 -1.44
N ILE A 79 -8.97 13.70 -1.92
CA ILE A 79 -7.89 13.20 -1.05
C ILE A 79 -7.13 14.36 -0.42
N GLU A 80 -6.81 15.40 -1.20
CA GLU A 80 -6.14 16.62 -0.73
C GLU A 80 -6.93 17.34 0.37
N GLN A 81 -8.27 17.34 0.30
CA GLN A 81 -9.12 17.90 1.36
C GLN A 81 -9.14 17.06 2.65
N THR A 82 -8.77 15.78 2.57
CA THR A 82 -8.86 14.83 3.70
C THR A 82 -7.55 14.72 4.48
N LEU A 83 -6.41 14.91 3.81
CA LEU A 83 -5.08 14.79 4.39
C LEU A 83 -4.50 16.15 4.78
N SER A 84 -3.61 16.18 5.78
CA SER A 84 -2.82 17.37 6.03
C SER A 84 -1.85 17.62 4.87
N GLN A 85 -1.42 18.88 4.68
CA GLN A 85 -0.42 19.18 3.64
C GLN A 85 0.90 18.46 3.87
N GLU A 86 1.32 18.28 5.13
CA GLU A 86 2.55 17.56 5.49
C GLU A 86 2.46 16.08 5.07
N ASP A 87 1.34 15.42 5.38
CA ASP A 87 1.09 14.03 4.98
C ASP A 87 1.07 13.88 3.46
N LEU A 88 0.43 14.83 2.76
CA LEU A 88 0.32 14.79 1.31
C LEU A 88 1.68 14.96 0.64
N ILE A 89 2.52 15.89 1.12
CA ILE A 89 3.90 16.07 0.65
C ILE A 89 4.69 14.79 0.87
N PHE A 90 4.65 14.24 2.09
CA PHE A 90 5.33 13.00 2.42
C PHE A 90 4.92 11.85 1.49
N ILE A 91 3.62 11.66 1.26
CA ILE A 91 3.10 10.61 0.39
C ILE A 91 3.59 10.77 -1.05
N LEU A 92 3.56 11.98 -1.59
CA LEU A 92 3.95 12.27 -2.97
C LEU A 92 5.46 12.14 -3.16
N ASP A 93 6.25 12.61 -2.21
CA ASP A 93 7.70 12.43 -2.21
C ASP A 93 8.06 10.95 -2.10
N TYR A 94 7.46 10.23 -1.15
CA TYR A 94 7.66 8.80 -0.98
C TYR A 94 7.32 8.02 -2.26
N ALA A 95 6.21 8.35 -2.92
CA ALA A 95 5.83 7.74 -4.20
C ALA A 95 6.89 7.91 -5.30
N ALA A 96 7.60 9.05 -5.32
CA ALA A 96 8.66 9.30 -6.30
C ALA A 96 9.92 8.44 -6.08
N TYR A 97 10.13 7.94 -4.86
CA TYR A 97 11.25 7.06 -4.51
C TYR A 97 10.94 5.57 -4.67
N ILE A 98 9.67 5.18 -4.87
CA ILE A 98 9.31 3.78 -5.05
C ILE A 98 9.74 3.34 -6.47
N PRO A 99 10.59 2.30 -6.60
CA PRO A 99 10.95 1.76 -7.90
C PRO A 99 9.70 1.33 -8.67
N LEU A 100 9.52 1.89 -9.85
CA LEU A 100 8.54 1.41 -10.82
C LEU A 100 9.23 0.27 -11.58
N GLU A 101 8.71 -0.94 -11.43
CA GLU A 101 9.07 -2.05 -12.33
C GLU A 101 8.68 -1.76 -13.78
#